data_AF-A0A1V5HL60-F1
#
_entry.id   AF-A0A1V5HL60-F1
#
_cell.length_a   1.000
_cell.length_b   1.000
_cell.length_c   1.000
_cell.angle_alpha   90.00
_cell.angle_beta   90.00
_cell.angle_gamma   90.00
#
_symmetry.space_group_name_H-M   'P 1'
#
loop_
_entity.id
_entity.type
_entity.pdbx_description
1 polymer ?
#
loop_
_entity_poly.entity_id
_entity_poly.type
_entity_poly.pdbx_seq_one_letter_code
_entity_poly.pdbx_strand_id
1 'polypeptide(L)'
;MNEHRDLRAIDEILAARDLQDRDMGLWGFLSLVGQLGFQKRWAQTPRIPQTSVLGHLLFVAVMAYFISLEIGACPRRRYNNFFGGLFHDLPEVLTRDIVAPVKKSVTGLDDLIKQLEKQSMEERILPLLPEAWRSEIRYFTEDEFAGKIRPPGAPEPVILKQDLGAEQNSDDLDPLDGRIIEACDKLAAYMEASLSIRLGVAPQALVDGKRNMYTRFHRSVVSGYPVGQLFDYFW
;
A
#
# COMPACT_ATOMS: atom_id res chain seq x y z
N MET A 1 12.50 8.75 -30.10
CA MET A 1 11.39 7.79 -29.85
C MET A 1 11.77 6.35 -30.23
N ASN A 2 13.06 5.99 -30.20
CA ASN A 2 13.59 4.65 -30.53
C ASN A 2 14.65 4.18 -29.50
N GLU A 3 14.79 4.89 -28.39
CA GLU A 3 15.67 4.45 -27.30
C GLU A 3 14.99 3.30 -26.54
N HIS A 4 15.76 2.27 -26.21
CA HIS A 4 15.38 1.13 -25.37
C HIS A 4 14.48 0.03 -25.99
N ARG A 5 14.31 -0.02 -27.31
CA ARG A 5 13.61 -1.15 -27.99
C ARG A 5 14.33 -2.50 -27.86
N ASP A 6 15.62 -2.49 -27.50
CA ASP A 6 16.38 -3.69 -27.14
C ASP A 6 15.82 -4.38 -25.88
N LEU A 7 15.10 -3.65 -25.03
CA LEU A 7 14.36 -4.23 -23.91
C LEU A 7 13.03 -4.79 -24.43
N ARG A 8 12.93 -6.12 -24.45
CA ARG A 8 11.73 -6.86 -24.89
C ARG A 8 10.43 -6.33 -24.28
N ALA A 9 10.46 -5.95 -23.00
CA ALA A 9 9.29 -5.39 -22.31
C ALA A 9 8.80 -4.06 -22.95
N ILE A 10 9.71 -3.22 -23.45
CA ILE A 10 9.36 -1.94 -24.08
C ILE A 10 8.73 -2.16 -25.45
N ASP A 11 9.24 -3.11 -26.23
CA ASP A 11 8.61 -3.47 -27.51
C ASP A 11 7.22 -4.11 -27.30
N GLU A 12 7.07 -4.98 -26.30
CA GLU A 12 5.75 -5.55 -25.91
C GLU A 12 4.77 -4.46 -25.48
N ILE A 13 5.24 -3.48 -24.70
CA ILE A 13 4.44 -2.32 -24.27
C ILE A 13 3.98 -1.47 -25.46
N LEU A 14 4.88 -1.15 -26.39
CA LEU A 14 4.56 -0.31 -27.55
C LEU A 14 3.59 -1.01 -28.50
N ALA A 15 3.68 -2.33 -28.64
CA ALA A 15 2.78 -3.13 -29.46
C ALA A 15 1.39 -3.29 -28.85
N ALA A 16 1.29 -3.26 -27.51
CA ALA A 16 0.02 -3.47 -26.79
C ALA A 16 -0.85 -2.20 -26.69
N ARG A 17 -0.37 -1.04 -27.14
CA ARG A 17 -1.06 0.25 -27.00
C ARG A 17 -2.44 0.31 -27.67
N ASP A 18 -2.63 -0.47 -28.73
CA ASP A 18 -3.85 -0.49 -29.55
C ASP A 18 -4.75 -1.72 -29.28
N LEU A 19 -4.43 -2.53 -28.28
CA LEU A 19 -5.20 -3.74 -27.90
C LEU A 19 -6.36 -3.41 -26.94
N GLN A 20 -7.39 -4.28 -26.91
CA GLN A 20 -8.49 -4.16 -25.96
C GLN A 20 -8.03 -4.39 -24.51
N ASP A 21 -8.75 -3.85 -23.53
CA ASP A 21 -8.36 -3.74 -22.11
C ASP A 21 -7.79 -5.02 -21.45
N ARG A 22 -8.25 -6.20 -21.85
CA ARG A 22 -7.79 -7.48 -21.28
C ARG A 22 -6.54 -8.07 -21.94
N ASP A 23 -6.24 -7.63 -23.16
CA ASP A 23 -5.12 -8.13 -23.97
C ASP A 23 -3.88 -7.22 -23.89
N MET A 24 -3.99 -6.09 -23.17
CA MET A 24 -2.90 -5.13 -23.04
C MET A 24 -1.72 -5.61 -22.18
N GLY A 25 -1.86 -6.72 -21.44
CA GLY A 25 -0.78 -7.28 -20.60
C GLY A 25 -0.13 -6.24 -19.68
N LEU A 26 1.20 -6.24 -19.63
CA LEU A 26 1.98 -5.34 -18.77
C LEU A 26 1.72 -3.85 -19.07
N TRP A 27 1.42 -3.49 -20.32
CA TRP A 27 1.03 -2.11 -20.66
C TRP A 27 -0.29 -1.73 -19.98
N GLY A 28 -1.26 -2.64 -19.95
CA GLY A 28 -2.51 -2.45 -19.24
C GLY A 28 -2.27 -2.20 -17.75
N PHE A 29 -1.37 -2.97 -17.13
CA PHE A 29 -0.98 -2.77 -15.75
C PHE A 29 -0.33 -1.40 -15.51
N LEU A 30 0.64 -1.02 -16.36
CA LEU A 30 1.30 0.28 -16.27
C LEU A 30 0.34 1.45 -16.48
N SER A 31 -0.61 1.32 -17.40
CA SER A 31 -1.67 2.30 -17.64
C SER A 31 -2.56 2.45 -16.40
N LEU A 32 -2.97 1.32 -15.79
CA LEU A 32 -3.77 1.30 -14.56
C LEU A 32 -3.03 2.00 -13.41
N VAL A 33 -1.78 1.63 -13.14
CA VAL A 33 -0.97 2.25 -12.09
C VAL A 33 -0.66 3.72 -12.41
N GLY A 34 -0.45 4.07 -13.68
CA GLY A 34 -0.24 5.45 -14.11
C GLY A 34 -1.43 6.37 -13.81
N GLN A 35 -2.66 5.86 -13.86
CA GLN A 35 -3.86 6.61 -13.50
C GLN A 35 -3.86 7.06 -12.02
N LEU A 36 -3.14 6.36 -11.14
CA LEU A 36 -3.00 6.71 -9.72
C LEU A 36 -2.28 8.04 -9.49
N GLY A 37 -1.50 8.51 -10.46
CA GLY A 37 -0.90 9.85 -10.41
C GLY A 37 -1.95 10.97 -10.49
N PHE A 38 -3.10 10.69 -11.11
CA PHE A 38 -4.18 11.65 -11.29
C PHE A 38 -5.29 11.53 -10.24
N GLN A 39 -5.44 10.36 -9.62
CA GLN A 39 -6.38 10.14 -8.52
C GLN A 39 -5.92 10.88 -7.26
N LYS A 40 -6.79 11.71 -6.67
CA LYS A 40 -6.47 12.51 -5.47
C LYS A 40 -7.00 11.84 -4.21
N ARG A 41 -6.18 11.79 -3.17
CA ARG A 41 -6.60 11.38 -1.83
C ARG A 41 -7.41 12.46 -1.16
N TRP A 42 -8.35 12.05 -0.30
CA TRP A 42 -9.33 12.93 0.33
C TRP A 42 -10.23 13.62 -0.70
N ALA A 43 -10.63 12.91 -1.77
CA ALA A 43 -11.31 13.50 -2.94
C ALA A 43 -12.57 14.31 -2.59
N GLN A 44 -13.27 13.94 -1.51
CA GLN A 44 -14.49 14.60 -1.04
C GLN A 44 -14.25 15.65 0.05
N THR A 45 -13.00 15.89 0.45
CA THR A 45 -12.65 16.82 1.54
C THR A 45 -11.68 17.89 1.04
N PRO A 46 -12.00 19.19 1.15
CA PRO A 46 -11.09 20.26 0.77
C PRO A 46 -9.76 20.14 1.51
N ARG A 47 -8.64 20.08 0.76
CA ARG A 47 -7.30 19.88 1.34
C ARG A 47 -6.22 20.51 0.46
N ILE A 48 -5.23 21.15 1.09
CA ILE A 48 -4.07 21.72 0.40
C ILE A 48 -2.78 21.35 1.16
N PRO A 49 -1.69 20.90 0.49
CA PRO A 49 -1.63 20.55 -0.92
C PRO A 49 -2.43 19.27 -1.20
N GLN A 50 -2.86 19.09 -2.45
CA GLN A 50 -3.42 17.82 -2.89
C GLN A 50 -2.30 16.81 -3.15
N THR A 51 -2.53 15.57 -2.72
CA THR A 51 -1.64 14.43 -2.96
C THR A 51 -2.35 13.41 -3.85
N SER A 52 -1.59 12.82 -4.76
CA SER A 52 -2.05 11.69 -5.58
C SER A 52 -1.99 10.38 -4.80
N VAL A 53 -2.81 9.40 -5.16
CA VAL A 53 -2.71 8.03 -4.62
C VAL A 53 -1.31 7.45 -4.86
N LEU A 54 -0.75 7.61 -6.07
CA LEU A 54 0.59 7.11 -6.39
C LEU A 54 1.68 7.69 -5.47
N GLY A 55 1.62 9.00 -5.22
CA GLY A 55 2.52 9.70 -4.30
C GLY A 55 2.42 9.21 -2.85
N HIS A 56 1.21 8.89 -2.39
CA HIS A 56 0.99 8.26 -1.07
C HIS A 56 1.64 6.87 -1.00
N LEU A 57 1.40 6.02 -2.00
CA LEU A 57 1.99 4.68 -2.06
C LEU A 57 3.52 4.72 -2.02
N LEU A 58 4.12 5.62 -2.80
CA LEU A 58 5.57 5.82 -2.78
C LEU A 58 6.07 6.25 -1.40
N PHE A 59 5.38 7.18 -0.74
CA PHE A 59 5.74 7.63 0.60
C PHE A 59 5.68 6.47 1.60
N VAL A 60 4.61 5.68 1.59
CA VAL A 60 4.45 4.51 2.47
C VAL A 60 5.55 3.49 2.23
N ALA A 61 5.86 3.16 0.98
CA ALA A 61 6.92 2.22 0.61
C ALA A 61 8.30 2.66 1.12
N VAL A 62 8.65 3.94 0.92
CA VAL A 62 9.93 4.52 1.34
C VAL A 62 10.05 4.55 2.86
N MET A 63 8.99 4.99 3.56
CA MET A 63 8.99 5.02 5.02
C MET A 63 9.08 3.62 5.63
N ALA A 64 8.32 2.65 5.09
CA ALA A 64 8.39 1.26 5.53
C ALA A 64 9.80 0.69 5.35
N TYR A 65 10.45 0.99 4.22
CA TYR A 65 11.84 0.59 3.96
C TYR A 65 12.83 1.22 4.93
N PHE A 66 12.73 2.53 5.22
CA PHE A 66 13.60 3.18 6.20
C PHE A 66 13.44 2.60 7.60
N ILE A 67 12.20 2.37 8.05
CA ILE A 67 11.98 1.70 9.34
C ILE A 67 12.57 0.29 9.33
N SER A 68 12.45 -0.47 8.23
CA SER A 68 13.09 -1.77 8.09
C SER A 68 14.62 -1.72 8.24
N LEU A 69 15.27 -0.66 7.74
CA LEU A 69 16.70 -0.46 7.94
C LEU A 69 17.04 -0.21 9.42
N GLU A 70 16.28 0.68 10.06
CA GLU A 70 16.49 1.06 11.47
C GLU A 70 16.33 -0.14 12.44
N ILE A 71 15.39 -1.04 12.18
CA ILE A 71 15.18 -2.23 13.03
C ILE A 71 16.10 -3.41 12.70
N GLY A 72 17.03 -3.26 11.76
CA GLY A 72 17.92 -4.33 11.34
C GLY A 72 17.19 -5.50 10.65
N ALA A 73 16.15 -5.20 9.87
CA ALA A 73 15.40 -6.21 9.12
C ALA A 73 16.31 -6.97 8.15
N CYS A 74 16.07 -8.26 7.89
CA CYS A 74 16.82 -9.01 6.88
C CYS A 74 16.54 -8.48 5.46
N PRO A 75 17.42 -8.73 4.46
CA PRO A 75 17.22 -8.25 3.08
C PRO A 75 15.84 -8.54 2.52
N ARG A 76 15.31 -9.75 2.73
CA ARG A 76 13.98 -10.14 2.26
C ARG A 76 12.87 -9.35 2.93
N ARG A 77 12.94 -9.13 4.24
CA ARG A 77 11.98 -8.29 4.99
C ARG A 77 11.96 -6.85 4.48
N ARG A 78 13.14 -6.28 4.16
CA ARG A 78 13.24 -4.92 3.60
C ARG A 78 12.56 -4.83 2.24
N TYR A 79 12.83 -5.82 1.37
CA TYR A 79 12.20 -5.93 0.06
C TYR A 79 10.68 -6.04 0.18
N ASN A 80 10.19 -6.98 1.00
CA ASN A 80 8.77 -7.21 1.20
C ASN A 80 8.06 -6.02 1.82
N ASN A 81 8.69 -5.31 2.77
CA ASN A 81 8.09 -4.11 3.36
C ASN A 81 7.98 -2.96 2.36
N PHE A 82 8.99 -2.78 1.51
CA PHE A 82 8.95 -1.76 0.45
C PHE A 82 7.83 -2.06 -0.56
N PHE A 83 7.81 -3.26 -1.12
CA PHE A 83 6.82 -3.63 -2.13
C PHE A 83 5.41 -3.84 -1.55
N GLY A 84 5.32 -4.34 -0.33
CA GLY A 84 4.08 -4.36 0.45
C GLY A 84 3.51 -2.95 0.60
N GLY A 85 4.33 -1.98 1.02
CA GLY A 85 3.91 -0.57 1.09
C GLY A 85 3.56 0.04 -0.28
N LEU A 86 4.27 -0.34 -1.33
CA LEU A 86 4.03 0.17 -2.68
C LEU A 86 2.71 -0.32 -3.28
N PHE A 87 2.31 -1.56 -2.96
CA PHE A 87 1.16 -2.22 -3.56
C PHE A 87 -0.04 -2.39 -2.63
N HIS A 88 0.03 -1.98 -1.35
CA HIS A 88 -1.03 -2.27 -0.37
C HIS A 88 -2.44 -1.83 -0.82
N ASP A 89 -2.61 -0.60 -1.36
CA ASP A 89 -3.93 -0.14 -1.84
C ASP A 89 -4.24 -0.57 -3.30
N LEU A 90 -3.40 -1.38 -3.95
CA LEU A 90 -3.60 -1.77 -5.34
C LEU A 90 -4.98 -2.41 -5.61
N PRO A 91 -5.56 -3.25 -4.73
CA PRO A 91 -6.95 -3.72 -4.89
C PRO A 91 -8.00 -2.59 -4.81
N GLU A 92 -7.79 -1.61 -3.92
CA GLU A 92 -8.69 -0.48 -3.66
C GLU A 92 -8.72 0.53 -4.82
N VAL A 93 -7.65 0.59 -5.62
CA VAL A 93 -7.57 1.42 -6.84
C VAL A 93 -8.75 1.19 -7.78
N LEU A 94 -9.18 -0.07 -7.92
CA LEU A 94 -10.21 -0.46 -8.87
C LEU A 94 -11.63 -0.18 -8.38
N THR A 95 -11.82 -0.08 -7.07
CA THR A 95 -13.10 0.24 -6.44
C THR A 95 -13.32 1.76 -6.28
N ARG A 96 -12.33 2.58 -6.69
CA ARG A 96 -12.38 4.07 -6.77
C ARG A 96 -12.61 4.77 -5.43
N ASP A 97 -11.77 4.46 -4.43
CA ASP A 97 -11.72 5.17 -3.13
C ASP A 97 -13.11 5.26 -2.50
N ILE A 98 -13.70 4.11 -2.17
CA ILE A 98 -14.83 4.06 -1.24
C ILE A 98 -14.27 4.56 0.10
N VAL A 99 -14.46 5.86 0.36
CA VAL A 99 -13.84 6.56 1.50
C VAL A 99 -14.17 5.81 2.80
N ALA A 100 -13.21 5.74 3.73
CA ALA A 100 -13.34 5.06 5.02
C ALA A 100 -14.65 5.30 5.82
N PRO A 101 -15.30 6.50 5.78
CA PRO A 101 -16.61 6.70 6.40
C PRO A 101 -17.73 5.84 5.79
N VAL A 102 -17.66 5.55 4.48
CA VAL A 102 -18.62 4.69 3.78
C VAL A 102 -18.33 3.22 4.08
N LYS A 103 -17.06 2.80 4.09
CA LYS A 103 -16.64 1.44 4.49
C LYS A 103 -17.31 1.03 5.82
N LYS A 104 -17.22 1.89 6.85
CA LYS A 104 -17.76 1.65 8.19
C LYS A 104 -19.22 2.09 8.42
N SER A 105 -19.94 2.52 7.38
CA SER A 105 -21.27 3.11 7.53
C SER A 105 -22.39 2.10 7.79
N VAL A 106 -22.19 0.84 7.39
CA VAL A 106 -23.20 -0.23 7.49
C VAL A 106 -22.52 -1.54 7.88
N THR A 107 -23.04 -2.20 8.92
CA THR A 107 -22.59 -3.54 9.34
C THR A 107 -22.66 -4.52 8.17
N GLY A 108 -21.53 -5.14 7.81
CA GLY A 108 -21.43 -6.10 6.70
C GLY A 108 -21.04 -5.50 5.34
N LEU A 109 -21.03 -4.17 5.19
CA LEU A 109 -20.55 -3.52 3.96
C LEU A 109 -19.02 -3.64 3.79
N ASP A 110 -18.27 -3.58 4.88
CA ASP A 110 -16.82 -3.79 4.89
C ASP A 110 -16.43 -5.15 4.27
N ASP A 111 -17.15 -6.22 4.62
CA ASP A 111 -16.88 -7.56 4.11
C ASP A 111 -17.22 -7.68 2.63
N LEU A 112 -18.31 -7.05 2.18
CA LEU A 112 -18.68 -7.00 0.77
C LEU A 112 -17.64 -6.23 -0.06
N ILE A 113 -17.16 -5.10 0.45
CA ILE A 113 -16.11 -4.30 -0.21
C ILE A 113 -14.83 -5.13 -0.35
N LYS A 114 -14.40 -5.82 0.70
CA LYS A 114 -13.23 -6.71 0.63
C LYS A 114 -13.40 -7.83 -0.39
N GLN A 115 -14.60 -8.40 -0.51
CA GLN A 115 -14.89 -9.41 -1.54
C GLN A 115 -14.79 -8.82 -2.95
N LEU A 116 -15.30 -7.60 -3.16
CA LEU A 116 -15.22 -6.89 -4.44
C LEU A 116 -13.77 -6.50 -4.80
N GLU A 117 -12.98 -6.07 -3.82
CA GLU A 117 -11.56 -5.77 -3.99
C GLU A 117 -10.78 -7.04 -4.38
N LYS A 118 -11.01 -8.16 -3.68
CA LYS A 118 -10.42 -9.46 -4.03
C LYS A 118 -10.82 -9.91 -5.44
N GLN A 119 -12.10 -9.83 -5.78
CA GLN A 119 -12.57 -10.18 -7.13
C GLN A 119 -11.94 -9.27 -8.21
N SER A 120 -11.84 -7.97 -7.94
CA SER A 120 -11.21 -7.01 -8.85
C SER A 120 -9.74 -7.33 -9.07
N MET A 121 -9.03 -7.76 -8.03
CA MET A 121 -7.64 -8.20 -8.13
C MET A 121 -7.49 -9.38 -9.09
N GLU A 122 -8.34 -10.40 -8.95
CA GLU A 122 -8.36 -11.61 -9.77
C GLU A 122 -8.73 -11.37 -11.22
N GLU A 123 -9.76 -10.55 -11.46
CA GLU A 123 -10.35 -10.42 -12.79
C GLU A 123 -9.69 -9.32 -13.63
N ARG A 124 -9.03 -8.35 -12.98
CA ARG A 124 -8.57 -7.12 -13.65
C ARG A 124 -7.11 -6.79 -13.46
N ILE A 125 -6.47 -7.16 -12.35
CA ILE A 125 -5.06 -6.81 -12.10
C ILE A 125 -4.14 -7.97 -12.44
N LEU A 126 -4.33 -9.13 -11.80
CA LEU A 126 -3.46 -10.29 -11.99
C LEU A 126 -3.38 -10.78 -13.45
N PRO A 127 -4.45 -10.74 -14.27
CA PRO A 127 -4.38 -11.13 -15.68
C PRO A 127 -3.42 -10.25 -16.50
N LEU A 128 -3.21 -9.00 -16.09
CA LEU A 128 -2.30 -8.05 -16.75
C LEU A 128 -0.82 -8.32 -16.40
N LEU A 129 -0.56 -9.11 -15.35
CA LEU A 129 0.77 -9.41 -14.87
C LEU A 129 1.29 -10.75 -15.42
N PRO A 130 2.62 -10.87 -15.63
CA PRO A 130 3.25 -12.16 -15.89
C PRO A 130 2.91 -13.17 -14.80
N GLU A 131 2.67 -14.42 -15.18
CA GLU A 131 2.30 -15.50 -14.24
C GLU A 131 3.28 -15.60 -13.06
N ALA A 132 4.58 -15.45 -13.33
CA ALA A 132 5.63 -15.51 -12.33
C ALA A 132 5.54 -14.44 -11.22
N TRP A 133 4.83 -13.32 -11.46
CA TRP A 133 4.71 -12.23 -10.50
C TRP A 133 3.43 -12.33 -9.65
N ARG A 134 2.44 -13.09 -10.11
CA ARG A 134 1.09 -13.10 -9.52
C ARG A 134 1.12 -13.54 -8.05
N SER A 135 1.91 -14.56 -7.73
CA SER A 135 2.04 -15.07 -6.36
C SER A 135 2.70 -14.07 -5.41
N GLU A 136 3.69 -13.30 -5.88
CA GLU A 136 4.36 -12.29 -5.08
C GLU A 136 3.47 -11.06 -4.88
N ILE A 137 2.75 -10.63 -5.92
CA ILE A 137 1.80 -9.52 -5.81
C ILE A 137 0.65 -9.87 -4.84
N ARG A 138 0.10 -11.10 -4.89
CA ARG A 138 -0.85 -11.56 -3.85
C ARG A 138 -0.26 -11.49 -2.46
N TYR A 139 1.00 -11.93 -2.33
CA TYR A 139 1.70 -11.89 -1.06
C TYR A 139 1.82 -10.47 -0.50
N PHE A 140 1.87 -9.44 -1.34
CA PHE A 140 1.85 -8.04 -0.88
C PHE A 140 0.46 -7.51 -0.55
N THR A 141 -0.57 -7.93 -1.29
CA THR A 141 -1.90 -7.30 -1.22
C THR A 141 -2.92 -8.02 -0.35
N GLU A 142 -2.77 -9.32 -0.08
CA GLU A 142 -3.71 -10.09 0.75
C GLU A 142 -3.30 -10.02 2.22
N ASP A 143 -4.18 -9.55 3.12
CA ASP A 143 -3.83 -9.31 4.54
C ASP A 143 -2.58 -8.39 4.66
N GLU A 144 -2.57 -7.31 3.89
CA GLU A 144 -1.46 -6.38 3.64
C GLU A 144 -0.90 -5.74 4.91
N PHE A 145 -1.73 -5.57 5.94
CA PHE A 145 -1.35 -4.99 7.22
C PHE A 145 -1.06 -6.02 8.31
N ALA A 146 -1.16 -7.32 8.02
CA ALA A 146 -0.78 -8.37 8.95
C ALA A 146 0.71 -8.68 8.84
N GLY A 147 1.35 -8.93 9.99
CA GLY A 147 2.68 -9.54 9.99
C GLY A 147 2.58 -10.98 9.50
N LYS A 148 3.41 -11.39 8.54
CA LYS A 148 3.35 -12.73 7.96
C LYS A 148 4.69 -13.23 7.46
N ILE A 149 4.80 -14.54 7.32
CA ILE A 149 5.98 -15.25 6.81
C ILE A 149 5.53 -16.31 5.80
N ARG A 150 6.40 -16.67 4.86
CA ARG A 150 6.18 -17.79 3.93
C ARG A 150 7.37 -18.76 4.01
N PRO A 151 7.37 -19.66 5.02
CA PRO A 151 8.43 -20.65 5.18
C PRO A 151 8.52 -21.59 3.96
N PRO A 152 9.69 -22.14 3.64
CA PRO A 152 9.86 -23.02 2.51
C PRO A 152 8.96 -24.26 2.64
N GLY A 153 8.20 -24.57 1.60
CA GLY A 153 7.27 -25.71 1.58
C GLY A 153 5.91 -25.46 2.26
N ALA A 154 5.68 -24.27 2.82
CA ALA A 154 4.34 -23.90 3.28
C ALA A 154 3.43 -23.62 2.06
N PRO A 155 2.20 -24.17 2.02
CA PRO A 155 1.28 -23.93 0.91
C PRO A 155 0.73 -22.50 0.91
N GLU A 156 0.63 -21.88 2.08
CA GLU A 156 0.07 -20.54 2.28
C GLU A 156 0.92 -19.75 3.29
N PRO A 157 0.90 -18.40 3.22
CA PRO A 157 1.49 -17.54 4.24
C PRO A 157 0.97 -17.83 5.65
N VAL A 158 1.87 -17.79 6.62
CA VAL A 158 1.52 -17.87 8.04
C VAL A 158 1.33 -16.46 8.57
N ILE A 159 0.10 -16.12 8.96
CA ILE A 159 -0.23 -14.84 9.61
C ILE A 159 0.16 -14.89 11.09
N LEU A 160 0.91 -13.89 11.52
CA LEU A 160 1.38 -13.73 12.89
C LEU A 160 0.42 -12.86 13.69
N LYS A 161 0.17 -13.25 14.94
CA LYS A 161 -0.67 -12.47 15.88
C LYS A 161 0.08 -11.33 16.56
N GLN A 162 1.40 -11.30 16.41
CA GLN A 162 2.31 -10.37 17.08
C GLN A 162 3.32 -9.82 16.07
N ASP A 163 4.04 -8.79 16.49
CA ASP A 163 5.11 -8.19 15.68
C ASP A 163 6.18 -9.21 15.30
N LEU A 164 6.79 -9.01 14.14
CA LEU A 164 7.90 -9.84 13.70
C LEU A 164 9.11 -9.60 14.61
N GLY A 165 9.50 -10.65 15.33
CA GLY A 165 10.69 -10.68 16.18
C GLY A 165 11.93 -11.20 15.45
N ALA A 166 13.00 -11.43 16.22
CA ALA A 166 14.26 -11.94 15.69
C ALA A 166 14.12 -13.31 15.01
N GLU A 167 13.25 -14.18 15.55
CA GLU A 167 13.01 -15.53 15.01
C GLU A 167 12.40 -15.52 13.61
N GLN A 168 11.63 -14.48 13.27
CA GLN A 168 11.01 -14.32 11.95
C GLN A 168 11.85 -13.49 10.98
N ASN A 169 12.96 -12.90 11.45
CA ASN A 169 13.80 -12.00 10.67
C ASN A 169 14.90 -12.75 9.89
N SER A 170 14.50 -13.71 9.06
CA SER A 170 15.39 -14.50 8.21
C SER A 170 14.90 -14.50 6.77
N ASP A 171 15.83 -14.45 5.81
CA ASP A 171 15.48 -14.42 4.37
C ASP A 171 14.71 -15.67 3.94
N ASP A 172 15.00 -16.82 4.53
CA ASP A 172 14.35 -18.10 4.20
C ASP A 172 12.88 -18.15 4.63
N LEU A 173 12.50 -17.34 5.64
CA LEU A 173 11.12 -17.26 6.10
C LEU A 173 10.27 -16.30 5.28
N ASP A 174 10.89 -15.59 4.34
CA ASP A 174 10.23 -14.61 3.49
C ASP A 174 9.28 -13.66 4.26
N PRO A 175 9.78 -12.92 5.26
CA PRO A 175 8.95 -12.12 6.16
C PRO A 175 8.39 -10.86 5.50
N LEU A 176 7.15 -10.51 5.85
CA LEU A 176 6.50 -9.24 5.54
C LEU A 176 5.91 -8.65 6.82
N ASP A 177 6.26 -7.40 7.13
CA ASP A 177 5.79 -6.71 8.31
C ASP A 177 4.66 -5.72 7.99
N GLY A 178 3.44 -6.25 7.92
CA GLY A 178 2.27 -5.44 7.59
C GLY A 178 1.96 -4.36 8.64
N ARG A 179 2.38 -4.53 9.90
CA ARG A 179 2.12 -3.53 10.95
C ARG A 179 2.97 -2.28 10.77
N ILE A 180 4.21 -2.43 10.28
CA ILE A 180 5.03 -1.27 9.85
C ILE A 180 4.37 -0.57 8.68
N ILE A 181 3.88 -1.33 7.69
CA ILE A 181 3.20 -0.77 6.52
C ILE A 181 1.95 0.01 6.95
N GLU A 182 1.13 -0.54 7.86
CA GLU A 182 -0.06 0.14 8.40
C GLU A 182 0.32 1.45 9.12
N ALA A 183 1.36 1.41 9.95
CA ALA A 183 1.83 2.59 10.65
C ALA A 183 2.28 3.69 9.68
N CYS A 184 2.97 3.31 8.59
CA CYS A 184 3.41 4.24 7.55
C CYS A 184 2.25 4.82 6.74
N ASP A 185 1.25 4.01 6.38
CA ASP A 185 0.02 4.47 5.72
C ASP A 185 -0.72 5.51 6.58
N LYS A 186 -0.88 5.22 7.88
CA LYS A 186 -1.55 6.15 8.81
C LYS A 186 -0.71 7.39 9.09
N LEU A 187 0.61 7.28 9.11
CA LEU A 187 1.50 8.44 9.20
C LEU A 187 1.35 9.35 7.99
N ALA A 188 1.29 8.79 6.77
CA ALA A 188 1.11 9.54 5.54
C ALA A 188 -0.21 10.33 5.57
N ALA A 189 -1.33 9.65 5.86
CA ALA A 189 -2.64 10.30 5.98
C ALA A 189 -2.68 11.37 7.10
N TYR A 190 -1.98 11.13 8.20
CA TYR A 190 -1.86 12.09 9.31
C TYR A 190 -1.06 13.34 8.90
N MET A 191 0.04 13.18 8.19
CA MET A 191 0.84 14.30 7.67
C MET A 191 0.06 15.13 6.65
N GLU A 192 -0.69 14.47 5.76
CA GLU A 192 -1.57 15.13 4.79
C GLU A 192 -2.61 16.02 5.47
N ALA A 193 -3.31 15.50 6.48
CA ALA A 193 -4.29 16.26 7.26
C ALA A 193 -3.62 17.40 8.04
N SER A 194 -2.49 17.12 8.69
CA SER A 194 -1.77 18.09 9.51
C SER A 194 -1.22 19.26 8.71
N LEU A 195 -0.68 19.01 7.51
CA LEU A 195 -0.19 20.08 6.64
C LEU A 195 -1.32 20.99 6.16
N SER A 196 -2.46 20.42 5.77
CA SER A 196 -3.61 21.21 5.33
C SER A 196 -4.17 22.10 6.44
N ILE A 197 -4.30 21.55 7.65
CA ILE A 197 -4.76 22.32 8.82
C ILE A 197 -3.79 23.47 9.11
N ARG A 198 -2.47 23.22 9.07
CA ARG A 198 -1.44 24.26 9.28
C ARG A 198 -1.48 25.37 8.22
N LEU A 199 -1.87 25.04 6.99
CA LEU A 199 -2.05 26.00 5.90
C LEU A 199 -3.42 26.72 5.92
N GLY A 200 -4.24 26.48 6.95
CA GLY A 200 -5.53 27.16 7.14
C GLY A 200 -6.73 26.47 6.52
N VAL A 201 -6.57 25.28 5.91
CA VAL A 201 -7.68 24.47 5.38
C VAL A 201 -7.94 23.31 6.33
N ALA A 202 -8.91 23.50 7.24
CA ALA A 202 -9.20 22.61 8.35
C ALA A 202 -10.68 22.16 8.42
N PRO A 203 -11.23 21.49 7.38
CA PRO A 203 -12.54 20.87 7.49
C PRO A 203 -12.57 19.82 8.61
N GLN A 204 -13.74 19.64 9.22
CA GLN A 204 -13.91 18.77 10.40
C GLN A 204 -13.40 17.35 10.17
N ALA A 205 -13.60 16.79 8.97
CA ALA A 205 -13.10 15.45 8.62
C ALA A 205 -11.58 15.31 8.73
N LEU A 206 -10.80 16.35 8.37
CA LEU A 206 -9.34 16.33 8.55
C LEU A 206 -8.95 16.49 10.01
N VAL A 207 -9.65 17.32 10.77
CA VAL A 207 -9.39 17.53 12.21
C VAL A 207 -9.64 16.23 12.99
N ASP A 208 -10.78 15.58 12.73
CA ASP A 208 -11.14 14.32 13.35
C ASP A 208 -10.19 13.20 12.91
N GLY A 209 -9.90 13.12 11.61
CA GLY A 209 -8.92 12.19 11.06
C GLY A 209 -7.56 12.32 11.74
N LYS A 210 -7.02 13.54 11.82
CA LYS A 210 -5.75 13.86 12.50
C LYS A 210 -5.78 13.39 13.95
N ARG A 211 -6.81 13.76 14.71
CA ARG A 211 -6.96 13.40 16.12
C ARG A 211 -7.04 11.89 16.33
N ASN A 212 -7.84 11.19 15.53
CA ASN A 212 -8.03 9.74 15.61
C ASN A 212 -6.73 8.99 15.31
N MET A 213 -6.01 9.39 14.25
CA MET A 213 -4.72 8.80 13.89
C MET A 213 -3.67 9.04 14.98
N TYR A 214 -3.54 10.26 15.47
CA TYR A 214 -2.61 10.56 16.57
C TYR A 214 -2.93 9.75 17.82
N THR A 215 -4.19 9.72 18.25
CA THR A 215 -4.62 8.99 19.46
C THR A 215 -4.30 7.49 19.36
N ARG A 216 -4.40 6.92 18.14
CA ARG A 216 -4.09 5.52 17.89
C ARG A 216 -2.59 5.21 17.89
N PHE A 217 -1.74 6.13 17.39
CA PHE A 217 -0.32 5.83 17.11
C PHE A 217 0.70 6.59 17.97
N HIS A 218 0.35 7.68 18.67
CA HIS A 218 1.34 8.55 19.36
C HIS A 218 2.16 7.85 20.46
N ARG A 219 1.74 6.67 20.93
CA ARG A 219 2.47 5.85 21.91
C ARG A 219 2.82 4.46 21.37
N SER A 220 2.59 4.18 20.10
CA SER A 220 2.81 2.84 19.57
C SER A 220 4.28 2.59 19.29
N VAL A 221 4.69 1.36 19.61
CA VAL A 221 5.93 0.73 19.18
C VAL A 221 5.51 -0.43 18.29
N VAL A 222 6.09 -0.51 17.10
CA VAL A 222 5.79 -1.56 16.12
C VAL A 222 7.10 -2.22 15.73
N SER A 223 7.19 -3.53 15.96
CA SER A 223 8.39 -4.34 15.66
C SER A 223 9.66 -3.75 16.28
N GLY A 224 9.54 -3.22 17.50
CA GLY A 224 10.62 -2.57 18.24
C GLY A 224 10.89 -1.11 17.86
N TYR A 225 10.28 -0.59 16.79
CA TYR A 225 10.45 0.80 16.37
C TYR A 225 9.41 1.73 17.04
N PRO A 226 9.83 2.84 17.67
CA PRO A 226 8.92 3.77 18.34
C PRO A 226 8.21 4.71 17.35
N VAL A 227 7.35 4.15 16.49
CA VAL A 227 6.64 4.88 15.42
C VAL A 227 5.88 6.10 15.92
N GLY A 228 5.39 6.09 17.18
CA GLY A 228 4.66 7.22 17.76
C GLY A 228 5.42 8.54 17.75
N GLN A 229 6.76 8.49 17.87
CA GLN A 229 7.60 9.69 17.82
C GLN A 229 7.49 10.41 16.47
N LEU A 230 7.23 9.69 15.38
CA LEU A 230 7.04 10.29 14.06
C LEU A 230 5.77 11.14 14.00
N PHE A 231 4.73 10.79 14.75
CA PHE A 231 3.47 11.54 14.81
C PHE A 231 3.60 12.83 15.63
N ASP A 232 4.47 12.85 16.63
CA ASP A 232 4.70 14.03 17.49
C ASP A 232 5.24 15.24 16.71
N TYR A 233 6.00 15.01 15.63
CA TYR A 233 6.55 16.09 14.78
C TYR A 233 5.49 16.87 13.99
N PHE A 234 4.28 16.33 13.84
CA PHE A 234 3.22 16.93 13.02
C PHE A 234 1.92 17.20 13.79
N TRP A 235 1.98 17.14 15.12
CA TRP A 235 0.86 17.54 15.98
C TRP A 235 0.49 19.02 15.85
#